data_AF-A0A2G8HXG9-F1
#
_entry.id   AF-A0A2G8HXG9-F1
#
_cell.length_a   1.000
_cell.length_b   1.000
_cell.length_c   1.000
_cell.angle_alpha   90.00
_cell.angle_beta   90.00
_cell.angle_gamma   90.00
#
_symmetry.space_group_name_H-M   'P 1'
#
loop_
_entity.id
_entity.type
_entity.pdbx_description
1 polymer ?
#
loop_
_entity_poly.entity_id
_entity_poly.type
_entity_poly.pdbx_seq_one_letter_code
_entity_poly.pdbx_strand_id
1 'polypeptide(L)'
;MKRSTTLFIFSLCFQFVSCSQIHYTSAGNINAYIAPQKGHNRKASNLGKRNFYLWGMLPAIHTVNVDNELADDGVFSAARVEVREYQEFMDVFWTYATLGLYKPVRFEIKGYGVRE
;
A
#
# COMPACT_ATOMS: atom_id res chain seq x y z
N MET A 1 -6.06 -24.75 38.17
CA MET A 1 -5.57 -24.85 36.77
C MET A 1 -6.20 -23.84 35.78
N LYS A 2 -7.44 -23.34 35.96
CA LYS A 2 -8.11 -22.46 34.97
C LYS A 2 -7.46 -21.08 34.70
N ARG A 3 -6.72 -20.50 35.66
CA ARG A 3 -6.10 -19.15 35.52
C ARG A 3 -4.87 -19.11 34.60
N SER A 4 -4.15 -20.23 34.46
CA SER A 4 -2.91 -20.27 33.68
C SER A 4 -3.18 -20.32 32.17
N THR A 5 -4.23 -21.03 31.76
CA THR A 5 -4.69 -21.08 30.36
C THR A 5 -5.17 -19.73 29.84
N THR A 6 -5.84 -18.92 30.67
CA THR A 6 -6.32 -17.59 30.24
C THR A 6 -5.17 -16.62 30.00
N LEU A 7 -4.11 -16.65 30.82
CA LEU A 7 -2.91 -15.84 30.63
C LEU A 7 -2.12 -16.25 29.38
N PHE A 8 -2.05 -17.55 29.09
CA PHE A 8 -1.39 -18.06 27.90
C PHE A 8 -2.10 -17.63 26.61
N ILE A 9 -3.43 -17.69 26.59
CA ILE A 9 -4.25 -17.21 25.46
C ILE A 9 -4.08 -15.71 25.27
N PHE A 10 -4.09 -14.93 26.35
CA PHE A 10 -3.91 -13.48 26.28
C PHE A 10 -2.51 -13.08 25.77
N SER A 11 -1.46 -13.78 26.21
CA SER A 11 -0.09 -13.60 25.72
C SER A 11 0.07 -14.01 24.25
N LEU A 12 -0.63 -15.06 23.82
CA LEU A 12 -0.62 -15.50 22.43
C LEU A 12 -1.33 -14.48 21.52
N CYS A 13 -2.46 -13.93 21.97
CA CYS A 13 -3.18 -12.88 21.23
C CYS A 13 -2.36 -11.60 21.05
N PHE A 14 -1.49 -11.26 22.01
CA PHE A 14 -0.63 -10.08 21.93
C PHE A 14 0.46 -10.18 20.86
N GLN A 15 0.85 -11.40 20.47
CA GLN A 15 1.87 -11.64 19.45
C GLN A 15 1.34 -11.41 18.01
N PHE A 16 0.01 -11.35 17.82
CA PHE A 16 -0.60 -11.13 16.50
C PHE A 16 -0.75 -9.64 16.11
N VAL A 17 -0.26 -8.70 16.93
CA VAL A 17 -0.26 -7.27 16.60
C VAL A 17 0.98 -6.92 15.73
N SER A 18 1.29 -7.74 14.73
CA SER A 18 2.29 -7.37 13.72
C SER A 18 1.60 -6.54 12.66
N CYS A 19 1.97 -5.26 12.56
CA CYS A 19 1.40 -4.34 11.57
C CYS A 19 2.34 -4.27 10.36
N SER A 20 2.01 -4.94 9.25
CA SER A 20 2.66 -4.66 7.96
C SER A 20 2.43 -3.23 7.55
N GLN A 21 3.46 -2.58 6.99
CA GLN A 21 3.34 -1.23 6.44
C GLN A 21 3.80 -1.18 4.98
N ILE A 22 3.14 -0.33 4.20
CA ILE A 22 3.59 0.05 2.87
C ILE A 22 4.35 1.37 3.01
N HIS A 23 5.60 1.39 2.57
CA HIS A 23 6.43 2.58 2.52
C HIS A 23 6.40 3.14 1.11
N TYR A 24 5.83 4.33 0.95
CA TYR A 24 5.90 5.08 -0.29
C TYR A 24 7.17 5.93 -0.29
N THR A 25 8.03 5.68 -1.27
CA THR A 25 9.27 6.44 -1.45
C THR A 25 9.26 7.14 -2.80
N SER A 26 10.03 8.23 -2.90
CA SER A 26 10.32 8.94 -4.15
C SER A 26 11.82 8.85 -4.34
N ALA A 27 12.26 8.39 -5.51
CA ALA A 27 13.67 8.24 -5.86
C ALA A 27 14.25 9.51 -6.53
N GLY A 28 13.43 10.55 -6.73
CA GLY A 28 13.80 11.75 -7.46
C GLY A 28 13.92 11.53 -8.97
N ASN A 29 13.31 10.47 -9.51
CA ASN A 29 13.41 10.16 -10.94
C ASN A 29 12.55 11.12 -11.79
N ILE A 30 11.44 11.59 -11.22
CA ILE A 30 10.61 12.67 -11.77
C ILE A 30 10.39 13.73 -10.69
N ASN A 31 10.23 14.99 -11.08
CA ASN A 31 9.88 16.06 -10.14
C ASN A 31 8.44 15.86 -9.65
N ALA A 32 8.30 15.33 -8.43
CA ALA A 32 7.03 15.09 -7.76
C ALA A 32 6.74 16.20 -6.72
N TYR A 33 5.62 16.90 -6.88
CA TYR A 33 5.16 17.95 -5.95
C TYR A 33 3.89 17.52 -5.23
N ILE A 34 3.84 17.73 -3.92
CA ILE A 34 2.63 17.47 -3.12
C ILE A 34 1.56 18.53 -3.43
N ALA A 35 1.97 19.77 -3.69
CA ALA A 35 1.08 20.88 -4.04
C ALA A 35 0.72 20.86 -5.55
N PRO A 36 -0.46 21.39 -5.92
CA PRO A 36 -0.80 21.62 -7.32
C PRO A 36 0.15 22.66 -7.94
N GLN A 37 0.61 22.38 -9.15
CA GLN A 37 1.49 23.25 -9.94
C GLN A 37 0.79 23.68 -11.24
N LYS A 38 1.15 24.86 -11.74
CA LYS A 38 0.61 25.36 -13.02
C LYS A 38 1.19 24.55 -14.18
N GLY A 39 0.33 24.06 -15.07
CA GLY A 39 0.72 23.24 -16.23
C GLY A 39 0.41 21.75 -16.06
N HIS A 40 0.28 21.26 -14.82
CA HIS A 40 -0.08 19.89 -14.50
C HIS A 40 -1.60 19.68 -14.55
N ASN A 41 -2.16 19.67 -15.76
CA ASN A 41 -3.61 19.57 -15.97
C ASN A 41 -4.09 18.14 -16.25
N ARG A 42 -3.19 17.21 -16.58
CA ARG A 42 -3.57 15.86 -16.99
C ARG A 42 -3.49 14.91 -15.80
N LYS A 43 -4.55 14.16 -15.54
CA LYS A 43 -4.55 13.16 -14.47
C LYS A 43 -3.90 11.86 -14.95
N ALA A 44 -2.91 11.37 -14.20
CA ALA A 44 -2.36 10.03 -14.27
C ALA A 44 -2.83 9.26 -13.03
N SER A 45 -3.11 7.98 -13.21
CA SER A 45 -3.54 7.11 -12.11
C SER A 45 -3.06 5.71 -12.37
N ASN A 46 -2.16 5.24 -11.51
CA ASN A 46 -1.64 3.90 -11.56
C ASN A 46 -2.28 3.05 -10.45
N LEU A 47 -2.76 1.87 -10.82
CA LEU A 47 -3.39 0.90 -9.93
C LEU A 47 -2.43 -0.25 -9.71
N GLY A 48 -2.01 -0.42 -8.46
CA GLY A 48 -1.10 -1.47 -8.06
C GLY A 48 -1.70 -2.43 -7.04
N LYS A 49 -1.10 -3.62 -6.97
CA LYS A 49 -1.46 -4.65 -5.99
C LYS A 49 -0.19 -5.12 -5.27
N ARG A 50 -0.26 -5.22 -3.94
CA ARG A 50 0.75 -5.88 -3.10
C ARG A 50 0.12 -7.05 -2.37
N ASN A 51 0.82 -8.17 -2.41
CA ASN A 51 0.37 -9.40 -1.78
C ASN A 51 1.10 -9.53 -0.46
N PHE A 52 0.35 -9.46 0.64
CA PHE A 52 0.84 -9.82 1.94
C PHE A 52 0.44 -11.26 2.26
N TYR A 53 1.20 -11.88 3.14
CA TYR A 53 1.01 -13.23 3.63
C TYR A 53 0.99 -13.21 5.16
N LEU A 54 0.43 -14.27 5.74
CA LEU A 54 0.39 -14.49 7.19
C LEU A 54 -0.18 -13.26 7.94
N TRP A 55 -1.41 -12.88 7.61
CA TRP A 55 -2.15 -11.74 8.18
C TRP A 55 -1.53 -10.36 7.93
N GLY A 56 -0.58 -10.24 7.00
CA GLY A 56 0.21 -9.01 6.91
C GLY A 56 1.46 -9.04 7.77
N MET A 57 2.03 -10.22 8.01
CA MET A 57 3.32 -10.34 8.68
C MET A 57 4.47 -10.39 7.66
N LEU A 58 4.20 -10.88 6.46
CA LEU A 58 5.21 -11.12 5.43
C LEU A 58 4.80 -10.55 4.06
N PRO A 59 5.66 -9.75 3.42
CA PRO A 59 6.79 -9.05 4.00
C PRO A 59 6.32 -7.94 4.96
N ALA A 60 7.11 -7.66 6.00
CA ALA A 60 6.78 -6.62 6.98
C ALA A 60 6.74 -5.21 6.36
N ILE A 61 7.57 -5.00 5.33
CA ILE A 61 7.69 -3.72 4.62
C ILE A 61 7.60 -3.98 3.12
N HIS A 62 6.68 -3.29 2.46
CA HIS A 62 6.67 -3.15 1.02
C HIS A 62 7.06 -1.73 0.64
N THR A 63 8.10 -1.59 -0.18
CA THR A 63 8.48 -0.29 -0.73
C THR A 63 7.84 -0.12 -2.10
N VAL A 64 7.12 0.99 -2.30
CA VAL A 64 6.54 1.40 -3.57
C VAL A 64 7.16 2.73 -3.96
N ASN A 65 7.81 2.77 -5.12
CA ASN A 65 8.39 4.00 -5.64
C ASN A 65 7.34 4.74 -6.47
N VAL A 66 6.84 5.84 -5.93
CA VAL A 66 5.78 6.63 -6.55
C VAL A 66 6.23 7.25 -7.87
N ASP A 67 7.51 7.60 -7.98
CA ASP A 67 8.07 8.22 -9.17
C ASP A 67 8.09 7.27 -10.34
N ASN A 68 8.48 6.01 -10.11
CA ASN A 68 8.55 5.00 -11.15
C ASN A 68 7.14 4.65 -11.64
N GLU A 69 6.19 4.45 -10.73
CA GLU A 69 4.80 4.14 -11.09
C GLU A 69 4.12 5.27 -11.88
N LEU A 70 4.50 6.53 -11.66
CA LEU A 70 4.00 7.69 -12.41
C LEU A 70 4.79 7.95 -13.70
N ALA A 71 6.09 7.62 -13.74
CA ALA A 71 6.92 7.70 -14.94
C ALA A 71 6.51 6.65 -15.98
N ASP A 72 6.13 5.44 -15.56
CA ASP A 72 5.60 4.38 -16.42
C ASP A 72 4.30 4.83 -17.15
N ASP A 73 3.51 5.72 -16.53
CA ASP A 73 2.35 6.36 -17.14
C ASP A 73 2.71 7.47 -18.15
N GLY A 74 4.01 7.71 -18.39
CA GLY A 74 4.55 8.65 -19.37
C GLY A 74 4.52 10.11 -18.92
N VAL A 75 4.62 10.36 -17.60
CA VAL A 75 4.62 11.71 -17.02
C VAL A 75 6.04 12.10 -16.61
N PHE A 76 6.53 13.26 -17.07
CA PHE A 76 7.87 13.77 -16.72
C PHE A 76 7.93 14.52 -15.39
N SER A 77 6.79 15.05 -14.93
CA SER A 77 6.67 15.69 -13.62
C SER A 77 5.25 15.50 -13.10
N ALA A 78 5.13 15.10 -11.84
CA ALA A 78 3.87 14.88 -11.17
C ALA A 78 3.63 15.98 -10.12
N ALA A 79 2.40 16.49 -10.03
CA ALA A 79 1.95 17.40 -8.99
C ALA A 79 0.68 16.83 -8.35
N ARG A 80 0.38 17.21 -7.11
CA ARG A 80 -0.79 16.71 -6.36
C ARG A 80 -0.83 15.18 -6.33
N VAL A 81 0.24 14.60 -5.79
CA VAL A 81 0.33 13.15 -5.58
C VAL A 81 -0.62 12.75 -4.45
N GLU A 82 -1.58 11.90 -4.76
CA GLU A 82 -2.55 11.32 -3.81
C GLU A 82 -2.36 9.80 -3.81
N VAL A 83 -2.03 9.23 -2.66
CA VAL A 83 -1.90 7.79 -2.47
C VAL A 83 -3.12 7.28 -1.71
N ARG A 84 -3.77 6.24 -2.25
CA ARG A 84 -4.95 5.61 -1.63
C ARG A 84 -4.73 4.13 -1.50
N GLU A 85 -4.89 3.62 -0.29
CA GLU A 85 -4.90 2.18 -0.01
C GLU A 85 -6.34 1.71 0.17
N TYR A 86 -6.69 0.59 -0.43
CA TYR A 86 -8.01 -0.01 -0.28
C TYR A 86 -7.96 -1.53 -0.41
N GLN A 87 -8.99 -2.18 0.11
CA GLN A 87 -9.17 -3.62 0.01
C GLN A 87 -10.59 -3.89 -0.51
N GLU A 88 -10.71 -4.71 -1.55
CA GLU A 88 -12.01 -5.07 -2.08
C GLU A 88 -12.67 -6.16 -1.21
N PHE A 89 -13.99 -6.29 -1.30
CA PHE A 89 -14.73 -7.31 -0.57
C PHE A 89 -14.22 -8.73 -0.90
N MET A 90 -13.87 -8.99 -2.16
CA MET A 90 -13.26 -10.26 -2.60
C MET A 90 -11.88 -10.48 -1.98
N ASP A 91 -11.07 -9.43 -1.82
CA ASP A 91 -9.74 -9.51 -1.21
C ASP A 91 -9.84 -9.87 0.29
N VAL A 92 -10.84 -9.32 0.98
CA VAL A 92 -11.18 -9.68 2.36
C VAL A 92 -11.66 -11.13 2.44
N PHE A 93 -12.55 -11.55 1.54
CA PHE A 93 -13.04 -12.92 1.47
C PHE A 93 -11.88 -13.92 1.31
N TRP A 94 -10.96 -13.67 0.38
CA TRP A 94 -9.77 -14.51 0.20
C TRP A 94 -8.86 -14.54 1.43
N THR A 95 -8.74 -13.42 2.13
CA THR A 95 -8.01 -13.37 3.39
C THR A 95 -8.61 -14.32 4.41
N TYR A 96 -9.93 -14.33 4.59
CA TYR A 96 -10.58 -15.24 5.53
C TYR A 96 -10.60 -16.70 5.03
N ALA A 97 -10.85 -16.93 3.74
CA ALA A 97 -10.85 -18.26 3.15
C ALA A 97 -9.49 -18.96 3.28
N THR A 98 -8.40 -18.19 3.21
CA THR A 98 -7.03 -18.70 3.41
C THR A 98 -6.56 -18.63 4.85
N LEU A 99 -7.44 -18.34 5.82
CA LEU A 99 -7.11 -18.15 7.24
C LEU A 99 -5.97 -17.16 7.47
N GLY A 100 -5.92 -16.12 6.62
CA GLY A 100 -4.91 -15.06 6.61
C GLY A 100 -3.60 -15.43 5.92
N LEU A 101 -3.47 -16.61 5.30
CA LEU A 101 -2.25 -16.94 4.56
C LEU A 101 -2.04 -16.02 3.35
N TYR A 102 -3.10 -15.52 2.73
CA TYR A 102 -3.04 -14.61 1.59
C TYR A 102 -3.92 -13.37 1.82
N LYS A 103 -3.28 -12.21 1.94
CA LYS A 103 -3.93 -10.91 2.15
C LYS A 103 -3.51 -9.94 1.05
N PRO A 104 -4.28 -9.84 -0.05
CA PRO A 104 -4.03 -8.82 -1.06
C PRO A 104 -4.44 -7.44 -0.55
N VAL A 105 -3.57 -6.45 -0.76
CA VAL A 105 -3.83 -5.04 -0.52
C VAL A 105 -3.62 -4.29 -1.83
N ARG A 106 -4.58 -3.45 -2.20
CA ARG A 106 -4.51 -2.64 -3.41
C ARG A 106 -4.16 -1.21 -3.04
N PHE A 107 -3.42 -0.56 -3.94
CA PHE A 107 -3.08 0.83 -3.81
C PHE A 107 -3.30 1.53 -5.13
N GLU A 108 -3.70 2.79 -5.06
CA GLU A 108 -3.90 3.67 -6.20
C GLU A 108 -3.06 4.91 -5.98
N ILE A 109 -2.19 5.20 -6.94
CA ILE A 109 -1.38 6.41 -6.95
C ILE A 109 -1.98 7.32 -8.01
N LYS A 110 -2.48 8.47 -7.59
CA LYS A 110 -2.99 9.53 -8.47
C LYS A 110 -2.01 10.68 -8.47
N GLY A 111 -1.76 11.24 -9.65
CA GLY A 111 -0.97 12.45 -9.81
C GLY A 111 -1.46 13.26 -11.00
N TYR A 112 -1.13 14.53 -11.04
CA TYR A 112 -1.35 15.38 -12.21
C TYR A 112 -0.03 15.62 -12.91
N GLY A 113 0.03 15.31 -14.19
CA GLY A 113 1.24 15.30 -14.99
C GLY A 113 1.29 16.31 -16.12
N VAL A 114 2.50 16.61 -16.57
CA VAL A 114 2.79 17.23 -17.88
C VAL A 114 3.41 16.17 -18.79
N ARG A 115 2.94 16.09 -20.04
CA ARG A 115 3.51 15.26 -21.11
C ARG A 115 3.97 16.22 -22.21
N GLU A 116 5.11 15.95 -22.85
CA GLU A 116 5.45 16.60 -24.13
C GLU A 116 4.39 16.29 -25.19
#